data_AF-A0A1V6K612-F1
#
_entry.id   AF-A0A1V6K612-F1
#
_cell.length_a   1.000
_cell.length_b   1.000
_cell.length_c   1.000
_cell.angle_alpha   90.00
_cell.angle_beta   90.00
_cell.angle_gamma   90.00
#
_symmetry.space_group_name_H-M   'P 1'
#
loop_
_entity.id
_entity.type
_entity.pdbx_description
1 polymer ?
#
loop_
_entity_poly.entity_id
_entity_poly.type
_entity_poly.pdbx_seq_one_letter_code
_entity_poly.pdbx_strand_id
1 'polypeptide(L)'
;MITLESETGLNLDARLNVMITESGVPGSGTYGDQPYRYGLRDNLCSPYGQIIEFGDMPESFEIPVEYRIDPSWDWDGLDLVAFVQDPSTGEVLNSCMSSMRDLID
;
A
#
# COMPACT_ATOMS: atom_id res chain seq x y z
N MET A 1 2.51 4.55 -10.89
CA MET A 1 3.77 5.14 -10.39
C MET A 1 3.49 5.63 -8.98
N ILE A 2 4.34 5.30 -8.00
CA ILE A 2 4.20 5.76 -6.61
C ILE A 2 5.35 6.73 -6.35
N THR A 3 5.01 7.94 -5.92
CA THR A 3 5.97 8.99 -5.55
C THR A 3 6.01 9.11 -4.03
N LEU A 4 7.20 8.99 -3.45
CA LEU A 4 7.46 9.26 -2.03
C LEU A 4 8.29 10.53 -1.92
N GLU A 5 7.96 11.41 -0.98
CA GLU A 5 8.69 12.66 -0.75
C GLU A 5 9.10 12.75 0.73
N SER A 6 10.34 13.15 1.00
CA SER A 6 10.81 13.48 2.35
C SER A 6 11.20 14.96 2.41
N GLU A 7 10.72 15.70 3.41
CA GLU A 7 11.06 17.11 3.62
C GLU A 7 12.21 17.32 4.63
N THR A 8 12.60 16.28 5.36
CA THR A 8 13.67 16.37 6.37
C THR A 8 14.57 15.15 6.31
N GLY A 9 15.88 15.36 6.55
CA GLY A 9 16.92 14.33 6.53
C GLY A 9 16.72 13.28 7.61
N LEU A 10 15.76 12.38 7.38
CA LEU A 10 15.58 11.15 8.11
C LEU A 10 16.55 10.16 7.50
N ASN A 11 17.77 10.13 8.03
CA ASN A 11 18.72 9.06 7.76
C ASN A 11 18.19 7.79 8.44
N LEU A 12 17.18 7.18 7.80
CA LEU A 12 16.34 6.12 8.33
C LEU A 12 16.11 5.09 7.23
N ASP A 13 16.47 3.84 7.54
CA ASP A 13 16.02 2.69 6.78
C ASP A 13 14.51 2.56 6.98
N ALA A 14 13.72 2.80 5.95
CA ALA A 14 12.27 2.65 6.02
C ALA A 14 11.81 1.53 5.08
N ARG A 15 10.58 1.05 5.30
CA ARG A 15 9.95 0.04 4.46
C ARG A 15 8.71 0.61 3.80
N LEU A 16 8.72 0.67 2.48
CA LEU A 16 7.50 0.88 1.72
C LEU A 16 6.71 -0.42 1.64
N ASN A 17 5.45 -0.35 2.02
CA ASN A 17 4.46 -1.38 1.75
C ASN A 17 3.42 -0.80 0.81
N VAL A 18 3.00 -1.60 -0.18
CA VAL A 18 1.97 -1.23 -1.13
C VAL A 18 0.99 -2.38 -1.20
N MET A 19 -0.23 -2.14 -0.73
CA MET A 19 -1.27 -3.14 -0.57
C MET A 19 -2.43 -2.85 -1.51
N ILE A 20 -3.07 -3.93 -1.97
CA ILE A 20 -4.37 -3.87 -2.64
C ILE A 20 -5.41 -4.31 -1.63
N THR A 21 -6.40 -3.46 -1.40
CA THR A 21 -7.56 -3.78 -0.57
C THR A 21 -8.83 -3.76 -1.39
N GLU A 22 -9.80 -4.59 -1.02
CA GLU A 22 -11.12 -4.63 -1.64
C GLU A 22 -12.22 -4.43 -0.60
N SER A 23 -13.17 -3.55 -0.91
CA SER A 23 -14.37 -3.37 -0.12
C SER A 23 -15.48 -4.34 -0.55
N GLY A 24 -16.35 -4.73 0.38
CA GLY A 24 -17.49 -5.61 0.06
C GLY A 24 -17.14 -7.10 0.01
N VAL A 25 -15.89 -7.48 0.29
CA VAL A 25 -15.47 -8.88 0.29
C VAL A 25 -16.30 -9.67 1.31
N PRO A 26 -16.96 -10.77 0.92
CA PRO A 26 -17.75 -11.57 1.85
C PRO A 26 -16.92 -12.03 3.05
N GLY A 27 -17.48 -11.85 4.25
CA GLY A 27 -16.92 -12.41 5.47
C GLY A 27 -16.89 -13.95 5.42
N SER A 28 -16.11 -14.57 6.31
CA SER A 28 -16.15 -16.03 6.50
C SER A 28 -16.33 -16.40 7.97
N GLY A 29 -16.85 -17.61 8.21
CA GLY A 29 -17.10 -18.12 9.55
C GLY A 29 -18.14 -17.30 10.31
N THR A 30 -17.83 -16.93 11.56
CA THR A 30 -18.73 -16.20 12.47
C THR A 30 -19.17 -14.84 11.93
N TYR A 31 -18.43 -14.26 10.99
CA TYR A 31 -18.71 -12.94 10.40
C TYR A 31 -19.18 -13.04 8.95
N GLY A 32 -19.67 -14.22 8.51
CA GLY A 32 -20.08 -14.45 7.12
C GLY A 32 -21.22 -13.55 6.61
N ASP A 33 -21.97 -12.94 7.52
CA ASP A 33 -23.05 -11.99 7.25
C ASP A 33 -22.57 -10.53 7.12
N GLN A 34 -21.30 -10.26 7.43
CA GLN A 34 -20.73 -8.92 7.39
C GLN A 34 -19.59 -8.85 6.35
N PRO A 35 -19.78 -8.12 5.24
CA PRO A 35 -18.71 -7.93 4.29
C PRO A 35 -17.58 -7.09 4.91
N TYR A 36 -16.33 -7.42 4.56
CA TYR A 36 -15.17 -6.64 4.96
C TYR A 36 -15.20 -5.27 4.29
N ARG A 37 -14.89 -4.24 5.07
CA ARG A 37 -14.72 -2.87 4.55
C ARG A 37 -13.42 -2.72 3.76
N TYR A 38 -12.35 -3.38 4.19
CA TYR A 38 -11.04 -3.39 3.55
C TYR A 38 -10.42 -4.79 3.66
N GLY A 39 -10.85 -5.71 2.80
CA GLY A 39 -10.25 -7.04 2.68
C GLY A 39 -8.88 -6.92 2.01
N LEU A 40 -7.81 -7.32 2.70
CA LEU A 40 -6.48 -7.35 2.10
C LEU A 40 -6.43 -8.42 1.01
N ARG A 41 -6.14 -8.03 -0.23
CA ARG A 41 -6.01 -8.94 -1.36
C ARG A 41 -4.56 -9.32 -1.61
N ASP A 42 -3.67 -8.33 -1.69
CA ASP A 42 -2.26 -8.57 -2.00
C ASP A 42 -1.32 -7.47 -1.47
N ASN A 43 -0.02 -7.76 -1.44
CA ASN A 43 1.06 -6.84 -1.16
C ASN A 43 2.09 -6.86 -2.29
N LEU A 44 2.23 -5.72 -2.97
CA LEU A 44 3.06 -5.55 -4.17
C LEU A 44 4.56 -5.49 -3.86
N CYS A 45 4.94 -5.18 -2.62
CA CYS A 45 6.35 -5.03 -2.21
C CYS A 45 6.86 -6.23 -1.40
N SER A 46 6.26 -7.42 -1.59
CA SER A 46 6.45 -8.63 -0.78
C SER A 46 5.91 -8.50 0.66
N PRO A 47 5.75 -9.60 1.42
CA PRO A 47 5.18 -9.60 2.77
C PRO A 47 5.88 -8.69 3.79
N TYR A 48 7.12 -8.31 3.49
CA TYR A 48 7.98 -7.52 4.37
C TYR A 48 8.17 -6.08 3.90
N GLY A 49 7.57 -5.68 2.78
CA GLY A 49 7.81 -4.40 2.14
C GLY A 49 9.16 -4.32 1.42
N GLN A 50 9.35 -3.21 0.70
CA GLN A 50 10.58 -2.86 0.01
C GLN A 50 11.37 -1.86 0.86
N ILE A 51 12.66 -2.11 1.04
CA ILE A 51 13.55 -1.17 1.73
C ILE A 51 13.71 0.08 0.87
N ILE A 52 13.55 1.25 1.49
CA ILE A 52 13.84 2.56 0.93
C ILE A 52 14.79 3.29 1.89
N GLU A 53 15.79 3.94 1.32
CA GLU A 53 16.80 4.69 2.05
C GLU A 53 16.66 6.16 1.65
N PHE A 54 16.30 7.02 2.60
CA PHE A 54 16.29 8.46 2.39
C PHE A 54 17.64 9.04 2.83
N GLY A 55 18.22 9.91 2.00
CA GLY A 55 19.39 10.68 2.34
C GLY A 55 19.08 11.86 3.27
N ASP A 56 20.11 12.68 3.51
CA ASP A 56 20.01 13.86 4.40
C ASP A 56 19.32 15.06 3.73
N MET A 57 18.95 14.95 2.44
CA MET A 57 18.34 16.00 1.64
C MET A 57 16.91 15.60 1.24
N PRO A 58 16.03 16.56 0.90
CA PRO A 58 14.73 16.23 0.34
C PRO A 58 14.88 15.40 -0.95
N GLU A 59 14.26 14.24 -0.96
CA GLU A 59 14.39 13.25 -2.03
C GLU A 59 13.01 12.73 -2.45
N SER A 60 12.91 12.39 -3.73
CA SER A 60 11.74 11.74 -4.31
C SER A 60 12.12 10.42 -4.95
N PHE A 61 11.35 9.36 -4.66
CA PHE A 61 11.54 8.04 -5.26
C PHE A 61 10.34 7.65 -6.10
N GLU A 62 10.62 7.07 -7.27
CA GLU A 62 9.62 6.41 -8.11
C GLU A 62 9.84 4.91 -8.08
N ILE A 63 8.82 4.16 -7.68
CA ILE A 63 8.87 2.70 -7.67
C ILE A 63 7.96 2.17 -8.77
N PRO A 64 8.53 1.61 -9.87
CA PRO A 64 7.74 0.99 -10.90
C PRO A 64 7.20 -0.34 -10.39
N VAL A 65 5.89 -0.52 -10.49
CA VAL A 65 5.22 -1.77 -10.13
C VAL A 65 4.40 -2.21 -11.34
N GLU A 66 4.71 -3.40 -11.85
CA GLU A 66 3.88 -4.09 -12.83
C GLU A 66 3.09 -5.17 -12.08
N TYR A 67 1.76 -5.11 -12.19
CA TYR A 67 0.89 -6.04 -11.49
C TYR A 67 -0.29 -6.44 -12.37
N ARG A 68 -0.71 -7.69 -12.24
CA ARG A 68 -1.87 -8.23 -12.94
C ARG A 68 -2.98 -8.52 -11.93
N ILE A 69 -4.06 -7.75 -12.04
CA ILE A 69 -5.24 -7.88 -11.20
C ILE A 69 -5.99 -9.15 -11.58
N ASP A 70 -6.47 -9.87 -10.57
CA ASP A 70 -7.35 -11.01 -10.78
C ASP A 70 -8.70 -10.50 -11.31
N PRO A 71 -9.17 -10.99 -12.47
CA PRO A 71 -10.41 -10.51 -13.08
C PRO A 71 -11.68 -10.86 -12.26
N SER A 72 -11.57 -11.68 -11.21
CA SER A 72 -12.66 -11.97 -10.29
C SER A 72 -12.86 -10.93 -9.19
N TRP A 73 -11.92 -10.00 -9.02
CA TRP A 73 -12.02 -8.93 -8.02
C TRP A 73 -12.92 -7.80 -8.52
N ASP A 74 -13.68 -7.20 -7.61
CA ASP A 74 -14.52 -6.05 -7.96
C ASP A 74 -13.67 -4.80 -8.09
N TRP A 75 -13.34 -4.43 -9.33
CA TRP A 75 -12.52 -3.26 -9.67
C TRP A 75 -12.99 -1.99 -8.96
N ASP A 76 -14.30 -1.83 -8.84
CA ASP A 76 -14.95 -0.66 -8.28
C ASP A 76 -14.80 -0.54 -6.76
N GLY A 77 -14.49 -1.66 -6.11
CA GLY A 77 -14.21 -1.75 -4.69
C GLY A 77 -12.72 -1.82 -4.36
N LEU A 78 -11.82 -1.76 -5.35
CA LEU A 78 -10.37 -1.84 -5.14
C LEU A 78 -9.75 -0.48 -4.80
N ASP A 79 -8.93 -0.50 -3.75
CA ASP A 79 -8.07 0.62 -3.35
C ASP A 79 -6.61 0.17 -3.30
N LEU A 80 -5.71 1.09 -3.66
CA LEU A 80 -4.28 0.97 -3.44
C LEU A 80 -3.91 1.73 -2.17
N VAL A 81 -3.31 1.03 -1.21
CA VAL A 81 -2.83 1.60 0.05
C VAL A 81 -1.31 1.54 0.06
N ALA A 82 -0.62 2.68 0.13
CA ALA A 82 0.82 2.71 0.32
C ALA A 82 1.14 3.30 1.69
N PHE A 83 2.11 2.72 2.39
CA PHE A 83 2.57 3.26 3.66
C PHE A 83 4.05 2.99 3.87
N VAL A 84 4.69 3.95 4.53
CA VAL A 84 6.10 3.88 4.92
C VAL A 84 6.16 3.53 6.40
N GLN A 85 6.94 2.51 6.73
CA GLN A 85 7.05 1.96 8.08
C GLN A 85 8.50 1.98 8.56
N ASP A 86 8.71 2.33 9.82
CA ASP A 86 9.98 2.10 10.51
C ASP A 86 10.13 0.60 10.81
N PRO A 87 11.14 -0.10 10.26
CA PRO A 87 11.32 -1.53 10.42
C PRO A 87 11.72 -1.94 11.84
N SER A 88 12.23 -1.02 12.66
CA SER A 88 12.71 -1.29 14.01
C SER A 88 11.57 -1.25 15.04
N THR A 89 10.62 -0.33 14.87
CA THR A 89 9.49 -0.13 15.77
C THR A 89 8.18 -0.71 15.24
N GLY A 90 8.07 -0.89 13.91
CA GLY A 90 6.83 -1.21 13.23
C GLY A 90 5.88 -0.02 13.10
N GLU A 91 6.32 1.19 13.46
CA GLU A 91 5.50 2.40 13.36
C GLU A 91 5.28 2.81 11.90
N VAL A 92 4.03 3.13 11.54
CA VAL A 92 3.71 3.73 10.24
C VAL A 92 4.01 5.22 10.31
N LEU A 93 5.01 5.65 9.54
CA LEU A 93 5.49 7.03 9.50
C LEU A 93 4.56 7.92 8.65
N ASN A 94 4.08 7.36 7.54
CA ASN A 94 3.13 8.03 6.65
C ASN A 94 2.36 6.99 5.83
N SER A 95 1.20 7.37 5.33
CA SER A 95 0.38 6.53 4.46
C SER A 95 -0.44 7.36 3.48
N CYS A 96 -0.75 6.75 2.35
CA CYS A 96 -1.71 7.26 1.39
C CYS A 96 -2.59 6.12 0.88
N MET A 97 -3.78 6.50 0.41
CA MET A 97 -4.75 5.58 -0.18
C MET A 97 -5.39 6.26 -1.38
N SER A 98 -5.58 5.51 -2.46
CA SER A 98 -6.22 5.98 -3.68
C SER A 98 -7.08 4.86 -4.25
N SER A 99 -8.23 5.22 -4.82
CA SER A 99 -9.07 4.25 -5.50
C SER A 99 -8.37 3.81 -6.79
N MET A 100 -8.44 2.51 -7.12
CA MET A 100 -7.91 2.02 -8.40
C MET A 100 -8.58 2.68 -9.60
N ARG A 101 -9.83 3.16 -9.45
CA ARG A 101 -10.52 3.93 -10.49
C ARG A 101 -9.80 5.23 -10.84
N ASP A 102 -9.22 5.91 -9.84
CA ASP A 102 -8.54 7.19 -10.02
C ASP A 102 -7.18 7.03 -10.74
N LEU A 103 -6.70 5.79 -10.92
CA LEU A 103 -5.38 5.49 -11.49
C LEU A 103 -5.39 5.23 -13.01
N ILE A 104 -6.58 5.12 -13.62
CA ILE A 104 -6.75 4.81 -15.05
C ILE A 104 -7.42 5.92 -15.86
N ASP A 105 -7.69 7.07 -15.24
CA ASP A 105 -8.11 8.32 -15.91
C ASP A 105 -6.91 9.15 -16.39
#